data_AF-A0A1Q8JZ58-F1
#
_entry.id   AF-A0A1Q8JZ58-F1
#
_cell.length_a   1.000
_cell.length_b   1.000
_cell.length_c   1.000
_cell.angle_alpha   90.00
_cell.angle_beta   90.00
_cell.angle_gamma   90.00
#
_symmetry.space_group_name_H-M   'P 1'
#
loop_
_entity.id
_entity.type
_entity.pdbx_description
1 polymer ?
#
loop_
_entity_poly.entity_id
_entity_poly.type
_entity_poly.pdbx_seq_one_letter_code
_entity_poly.pdbx_strand_id
1 'polypeptide(L)'
;MEYAGSGRRPKYCYQVVGGVMHDRVNAKRIADGGVPARRRGEPDDALARPIARAGQTVTDQVAALLSRLEESGVELRDALGTLADPEAVAAEIAAARRAARAEIDLAQAATDEARAQARAARDAAEAARRSAAASDEDAADAIAERDAADLARAEAVTAREAAEAQLTATRAELEQQVAELTAERDTARAETERVTAELGAQLAGVRAELETAGAERDTAAAARDTATARAEGVAVELAALAREHTRTETQLAEARARVEQLATERDTATADLAATRRDLDRAETDRARLADEINDVREQAAEYRAARAAAESSLTALREQLAHDVDRERAYGEQRLGDAETRHAAQVADLRTELARTQRRTAGHEADGVDADPAAEPARPPARRARPRAAQRRPGPTATEPAATEPGDPTDQPGDTAHQE
;
A
#
# COMPACT_ATOMS: atom_id res chain seq x y z
N MET A 1 118.30 -57.63 85.38
CA MET A 1 117.77 -56.29 85.67
C MET A 1 117.09 -55.81 84.42
N GLU A 2 115.76 -55.82 84.40
CA GLU A 2 114.98 -55.38 83.24
C GLU A 2 114.90 -53.86 83.24
N TYR A 3 114.76 -53.26 82.04
CA TYR A 3 114.40 -51.86 81.90
C TYR A 3 113.38 -51.73 80.77
N ALA A 4 112.10 -51.75 81.14
CA ALA A 4 111.01 -51.52 80.20
C ALA A 4 111.01 -50.03 79.80
N GLY A 5 110.98 -49.75 78.50
CA GLY A 5 111.00 -48.38 78.00
C GLY A 5 110.59 -48.30 76.54
N SER A 6 109.53 -47.55 76.27
CA SER A 6 109.11 -47.14 74.92
C SER A 6 110.12 -46.14 74.36
N GLY A 7 110.97 -46.60 73.45
CA GLY A 7 112.02 -45.77 72.85
C GLY A 7 112.90 -46.57 71.89
N ARG A 8 113.69 -45.86 71.08
CA ARG A 8 114.60 -46.44 70.09
C ARG A 8 115.65 -47.31 70.80
N ARG A 9 115.57 -48.64 70.69
CA ARG A 9 116.48 -49.57 71.42
C ARG A 9 117.95 -49.17 71.19
N PRO A 10 118.79 -49.12 72.25
CA PRO A 10 120.16 -48.59 72.16
C PRO A 10 121.07 -49.48 71.30
N LYS A 11 121.97 -48.86 70.55
CA LYS A 11 122.85 -49.53 69.56
C LYS A 11 123.96 -50.40 70.16
N TYR A 12 124.09 -50.42 71.48
CA TYR A 12 125.08 -51.18 72.25
C TYR A 12 124.41 -51.70 73.53
N CYS A 13 124.59 -52.98 73.86
CA CYS A 13 123.83 -53.64 74.94
C CYS A 13 124.50 -53.58 76.33
N TYR A 14 125.76 -53.10 76.43
CA TYR A 14 126.52 -52.99 77.68
C TYR A 14 126.69 -54.31 78.48
N GLN A 15 126.46 -55.45 77.84
CA GLN A 15 126.68 -56.78 78.41
C GLN A 15 128.08 -57.31 78.05
N VAL A 16 128.60 -58.23 78.86
CA VAL A 16 129.88 -58.90 78.58
C VAL A 16 129.63 -60.18 77.80
N VAL A 17 130.20 -60.28 76.60
CA VAL A 17 130.12 -61.45 75.71
C VAL A 17 131.55 -61.86 75.35
N GLY A 18 131.91 -63.15 75.51
CA GLY A 18 133.28 -63.62 75.26
C GLY A 18 134.37 -62.94 76.10
N GLY A 19 134.01 -62.41 77.27
CA GLY A 19 134.91 -61.64 78.15
C GLY A 19 135.18 -60.19 77.70
N VAL A 20 134.50 -59.71 76.65
CA VAL A 20 134.58 -58.32 76.15
C VAL A 20 133.23 -57.63 76.37
N MET A 21 133.24 -56.37 76.82
CA MET A 21 132.01 -55.63 77.10
C MET A 21 131.51 -54.89 75.83
N HIS A 22 130.26 -55.14 75.45
CA HIS A 22 129.60 -54.58 74.26
C HIS A 22 129.15 -53.13 74.46
N ASP A 23 130.14 -52.24 74.58
CA ASP A 23 129.95 -50.78 74.59
C ASP A 23 130.44 -50.11 73.29
N ARG A 24 130.17 -48.79 73.20
CA ARG A 24 130.58 -47.94 72.07
C ARG A 24 132.10 -47.75 71.97
N VAL A 25 132.86 -47.98 73.04
CA VAL A 25 134.31 -47.71 73.13
C VAL A 25 135.10 -48.89 72.57
N ASN A 26 134.77 -50.12 72.97
CA ASN A 26 135.32 -51.34 72.38
C ASN A 26 134.89 -51.50 70.92
N ALA A 27 133.64 -51.18 70.58
CA ALA A 27 133.19 -51.17 69.19
C ALA A 27 133.98 -50.17 68.31
N LYS A 28 134.36 -48.99 68.84
CA LYS A 28 135.24 -48.07 68.13
C LYS A 28 136.67 -48.63 68.00
N ARG A 29 137.25 -49.21 69.07
CA ARG A 29 138.60 -49.80 69.01
C ARG A 29 138.72 -50.87 67.93
N ILE A 30 137.72 -51.74 67.78
CA ILE A 30 137.72 -52.78 66.73
C ILE A 30 137.66 -52.15 65.33
N ALA A 31 136.84 -51.10 65.14
CA ALA A 31 136.78 -50.35 63.87
C ALA A 31 138.07 -49.57 63.56
N ASP A 32 138.77 -49.08 64.58
CA ASP A 32 140.09 -48.44 64.50
C ASP A 32 141.26 -49.48 64.43
N GLY A 33 140.97 -50.78 64.32
CA GLY A 33 141.97 -51.86 64.15
C GLY A 33 142.69 -52.34 65.42
N GLY A 34 142.22 -51.98 66.61
CA GLY A 34 142.84 -52.27 67.91
C GLY A 34 142.13 -53.32 68.79
N VAL A 35 142.88 -53.91 69.72
CA VAL A 35 142.42 -55.02 70.59
C VAL A 35 141.55 -54.51 71.77
N PRO A 36 140.41 -55.18 72.11
CA PRO A 36 139.57 -54.80 73.25
C PRO A 36 140.15 -55.08 74.64
N ALA A 37 139.68 -54.36 75.66
CA ALA A 37 140.13 -54.51 77.05
C ALA A 37 139.21 -55.42 77.90
N ARG A 38 139.80 -56.22 78.80
CA ARG A 38 139.10 -57.13 79.74
C ARG A 38 139.20 -56.65 81.20
N ARG A 39 138.27 -57.07 82.07
CA ARG A 39 138.26 -56.80 83.53
C ARG A 39 138.71 -58.04 84.33
N ARG A 40 139.06 -57.89 85.62
CA ARG A 40 139.98 -58.79 86.36
C ARG A 40 139.42 -59.35 87.68
N GLY A 41 139.74 -60.62 87.96
CA GLY A 41 139.60 -61.35 89.24
C GLY A 41 138.28 -62.12 89.40
N GLU A 42 138.20 -63.29 90.05
CA GLU A 42 139.18 -64.32 90.53
C GLU A 42 138.35 -65.49 91.16
N PRO A 43 138.88 -66.71 91.47
CA PRO A 43 140.14 -67.37 91.11
C PRO A 43 139.90 -68.80 90.49
N ASP A 44 140.86 -69.73 90.68
CA ASP A 44 140.91 -71.18 90.35
C ASP A 44 140.84 -71.56 88.84
N ASP A 45 141.90 -72.01 88.15
CA ASP A 45 143.36 -72.18 88.43
C ASP A 45 144.11 -72.00 87.05
N ALA A 46 145.42 -72.13 86.73
CA ALA A 46 146.64 -72.78 87.25
C ALA A 46 146.60 -74.34 87.27
N LEU A 47 147.64 -75.16 87.53
CA LEU A 47 149.08 -75.07 87.90
C LEU A 47 149.86 -76.15 87.06
N ALA A 48 151.20 -76.22 86.90
CA ALA A 48 152.37 -75.40 87.26
C ALA A 48 153.64 -75.79 86.44
N ARG A 49 154.72 -75.01 86.63
CA ARG A 49 156.18 -75.29 86.49
C ARG A 49 156.85 -74.73 87.79
N PRO A 50 158.16 -74.84 88.10
CA PRO A 50 159.24 -75.78 87.71
C PRO A 50 160.20 -76.23 88.89
N ILE A 51 161.21 -77.08 88.58
CA ILE A 51 162.60 -77.12 89.14
C ILE A 51 162.87 -77.53 90.62
N ALA A 52 163.86 -78.45 90.77
CA ALA A 52 164.63 -78.86 91.97
C ALA A 52 163.88 -79.72 93.03
N ARG A 53 164.52 -80.61 93.81
CA ARG A 53 165.98 -80.80 94.10
C ARG A 53 166.31 -82.28 94.45
N ALA A 54 167.48 -82.76 94.01
CA ALA A 54 168.28 -83.90 94.51
C ALA A 54 167.64 -85.31 94.66
N GLY A 55 168.16 -86.29 93.89
CA GLY A 55 168.27 -87.69 94.38
C GLY A 55 167.61 -88.82 93.58
N GLN A 56 167.76 -88.90 92.25
CA GLN A 56 167.32 -90.05 91.44
C GLN A 56 168.26 -90.33 90.26
N THR A 57 168.29 -91.58 89.78
CA THR A 57 169.27 -92.11 88.82
C THR A 57 168.80 -92.04 87.37
N VAL A 58 169.76 -92.03 86.44
CA VAL A 58 169.55 -91.86 84.98
C VAL A 58 168.63 -92.94 84.37
N THR A 59 168.53 -94.11 84.99
CA THR A 59 167.63 -95.22 84.59
C THR A 59 166.18 -94.80 84.45
N ASP A 60 165.67 -94.02 85.40
CA ASP A 60 164.22 -93.87 85.59
C ASP A 60 163.64 -92.87 84.56
N GLN A 61 164.46 -91.94 84.08
CA GLN A 61 164.09 -91.00 83.02
C GLN A 61 163.99 -91.68 81.65
N VAL A 62 164.73 -92.77 81.42
CA VAL A 62 164.63 -93.56 80.18
C VAL A 62 163.29 -94.32 80.13
N ALA A 63 162.88 -94.92 81.25
CA ALA A 63 161.59 -95.61 81.35
C ALA A 63 160.39 -94.66 81.09
N ALA A 64 160.38 -93.48 81.69
CA ALA A 64 159.32 -92.49 81.50
C ALA A 64 159.27 -91.90 80.07
N LEU A 65 160.39 -91.94 79.32
CA LEU A 65 160.43 -91.57 77.91
C LEU A 65 159.94 -92.71 77.00
N LEU A 66 160.26 -93.96 77.33
CA LEU A 66 159.79 -95.15 76.62
C LEU A 66 158.26 -95.25 76.67
N SER A 67 157.62 -95.19 77.84
CA SER A 67 156.15 -95.32 77.92
C SER A 67 155.40 -94.22 77.15
N ARG A 68 155.96 -92.99 77.08
CA ARG A 68 155.36 -91.91 76.27
C ARG A 68 155.59 -92.09 74.76
N LEU A 69 156.69 -92.72 74.36
CA LEU A 69 156.91 -93.17 72.97
C LEU A 69 156.05 -94.40 72.62
N GLU A 70 155.68 -95.22 73.60
CA GLU A 70 154.73 -96.31 73.43
C GLU A 70 153.29 -95.80 73.29
N GLU A 71 152.83 -94.88 74.14
CA GLU A 71 151.49 -94.24 74.01
C GLU A 71 151.36 -93.48 72.68
N SER A 72 152.26 -92.55 72.38
CA SER A 72 152.23 -91.84 71.08
C SER A 72 152.46 -92.79 69.90
N GLY A 73 153.20 -93.89 70.10
CA GLY A 73 153.35 -94.98 69.14
C GLY A 73 152.12 -95.89 69.02
N VAL A 74 151.16 -95.84 69.95
CA VAL A 74 149.82 -96.47 69.81
C VAL A 74 148.88 -95.51 69.10
N GLU A 75 148.83 -94.23 69.47
CA GLU A 75 148.04 -93.21 68.75
C GLU A 75 148.44 -93.13 67.27
N LEU A 76 149.74 -93.17 66.96
CA LEU A 76 150.20 -93.23 65.56
C LEU A 76 149.81 -94.54 64.86
N ARG A 77 149.66 -95.66 65.57
CA ARG A 77 149.26 -96.95 64.99
C ARG A 77 147.76 -97.07 64.77
N ASP A 78 146.91 -96.48 65.62
CA ASP A 78 145.47 -96.40 65.36
C ASP A 78 145.17 -95.39 64.23
N ALA A 79 145.87 -94.26 64.21
CA ALA A 79 145.76 -93.28 63.12
C ALA A 79 146.31 -93.81 61.78
N LEU A 80 147.37 -94.64 61.79
CA LEU A 80 147.84 -95.33 60.58
C LEU A 80 147.00 -96.57 60.24
N GLY A 81 146.38 -97.22 61.23
CA GLY A 81 145.48 -98.36 61.03
C GLY A 81 144.21 -97.95 60.28
N THR A 82 143.58 -96.86 60.71
CA THR A 82 142.43 -96.25 60.02
C THR A 82 142.76 -95.68 58.64
N LEU A 83 144.05 -95.48 58.32
CA LEU A 83 144.56 -95.11 56.99
C LEU A 83 145.07 -96.29 56.15
N ALA A 84 145.27 -97.47 56.75
CA ALA A 84 145.76 -98.69 56.09
C ALA A 84 144.64 -99.68 55.75
N ASP A 85 143.46 -99.54 56.35
CA ASP A 85 142.25 -100.29 55.99
C ASP A 85 141.45 -99.56 54.88
N PRO A 86 141.40 -100.10 53.65
CA PRO A 86 140.65 -99.48 52.56
C PRO A 86 139.12 -99.55 52.74
N GLU A 87 138.57 -100.46 53.55
CA GLU A 87 137.12 -100.55 53.78
C GLU A 87 136.64 -99.44 54.74
N ALA A 88 137.42 -99.11 55.77
CA ALA A 88 137.12 -98.01 56.68
C ALA A 88 137.07 -96.65 55.94
N VAL A 89 138.09 -96.35 55.14
CA VAL A 89 138.15 -95.13 54.32
C VAL A 89 137.03 -95.10 53.26
N ALA A 90 136.68 -96.25 52.67
CA ALA A 90 135.55 -96.34 51.76
C ALA A 90 134.20 -96.10 52.47
N ALA A 91 134.05 -96.55 53.72
CA ALA A 91 132.86 -96.35 54.53
C ALA A 91 132.67 -94.87 54.92
N GLU A 92 133.73 -94.17 55.31
CA GLU A 92 133.68 -92.71 55.55
C GLU A 92 133.40 -91.92 54.27
N ILE A 93 134.07 -92.24 53.15
CA ILE A 93 133.79 -91.60 51.86
C ILE A 93 132.33 -91.87 51.43
N ALA A 94 131.78 -93.05 51.71
CA ALA A 94 130.37 -93.35 51.47
C ALA A 94 129.44 -92.59 52.42
N ALA A 95 129.82 -92.39 53.69
CA ALA A 95 129.05 -91.59 54.65
C ALA A 95 129.04 -90.10 54.27
N ALA A 96 130.20 -89.52 53.97
CA ALA A 96 130.34 -88.15 53.48
C ALA A 96 129.60 -87.94 52.16
N ARG A 97 129.65 -88.89 51.22
CA ARG A 97 128.85 -88.85 49.99
C ARG A 97 127.35 -88.94 50.26
N ARG A 98 126.89 -89.74 51.22
CA ARG A 98 125.47 -89.77 51.63
C ARG A 98 125.03 -88.48 52.29
N ALA A 99 125.84 -87.90 53.18
CA ALA A 99 125.57 -86.62 53.84
C ALA A 99 125.50 -85.47 52.82
N ALA A 100 126.52 -85.33 51.97
CA ALA A 100 126.54 -84.35 50.89
C ALA A 100 125.40 -84.56 49.88
N ARG A 101 124.95 -85.81 49.66
CA ARG A 101 123.75 -86.06 48.85
C ARG A 101 122.48 -85.57 49.55
N ALA A 102 122.29 -85.91 50.83
CA ALA A 102 121.14 -85.44 51.61
C ALA A 102 121.11 -83.90 51.71
N GLU A 103 122.26 -83.23 51.84
CA GLU A 103 122.37 -81.77 51.79
C GLU A 103 122.00 -81.20 50.41
N ILE A 104 122.46 -81.83 49.32
CA ILE A 104 122.08 -81.46 47.94
C ILE A 104 120.58 -81.68 47.71
N ASP A 105 120.03 -82.81 48.17
CA ASP A 105 118.62 -83.17 47.98
C ASP A 105 117.71 -82.25 48.83
N LEU A 106 118.13 -81.87 50.05
CA LEU A 106 117.48 -80.83 50.87
C LEU A 106 117.57 -79.44 50.24
N ALA A 107 118.74 -79.06 49.71
CA ALA A 107 118.92 -77.78 49.03
C ALA A 107 118.11 -77.72 47.73
N GLN A 108 117.98 -78.84 47.00
CA GLN A 108 117.11 -78.97 45.83
C GLN A 108 115.63 -78.87 46.23
N ALA A 109 115.19 -79.60 47.26
CA ALA A 109 113.83 -79.50 47.78
C ALA A 109 113.47 -78.08 48.21
N ALA A 110 114.35 -77.40 48.97
CA ALA A 110 114.16 -76.00 49.36
C ALA A 110 114.18 -75.04 48.16
N THR A 111 115.00 -75.31 47.14
CA THR A 111 115.03 -74.52 45.90
C THR A 111 113.76 -74.72 45.07
N ASP A 112 113.24 -75.94 44.99
CA ASP A 112 112.02 -76.26 44.24
C ASP A 112 110.76 -75.84 44.99
N GLU A 113 110.75 -75.86 46.32
CA GLU A 113 109.73 -75.19 47.13
C GLU A 113 109.78 -73.66 46.91
N ALA A 114 110.95 -73.03 46.98
CA ALA A 114 111.09 -71.60 46.69
C ALA A 114 110.66 -71.26 45.24
N ARG A 115 110.91 -72.14 44.26
CA ARG A 115 110.39 -72.01 42.89
C ARG A 115 108.87 -72.19 42.82
N ALA A 116 108.29 -73.11 43.60
CA ALA A 116 106.84 -73.31 43.66
C ALA A 116 106.14 -72.11 44.32
N GLN A 117 106.65 -71.62 45.45
CA GLN A 117 106.19 -70.40 46.10
C GLN A 117 106.33 -69.18 45.16
N ALA A 118 107.45 -69.04 44.44
CA ALA A 118 107.64 -67.97 43.47
C ALA A 118 106.75 -68.08 42.21
N ARG A 119 106.30 -69.28 41.83
CA ARG A 119 105.27 -69.48 40.80
C ARG A 119 103.91 -69.06 41.35
N ALA A 120 103.46 -69.64 42.46
CA ALA A 120 102.19 -69.30 43.10
C ALA A 120 102.04 -67.80 43.39
N ALA A 121 103.11 -67.12 43.80
CA ALA A 121 103.12 -65.67 43.99
C ALA A 121 102.98 -64.87 42.67
N ARG A 122 103.53 -65.36 41.55
CA ARG A 122 103.32 -64.77 40.21
C ARG A 122 101.90 -65.03 39.72
N ASP A 123 101.44 -66.26 39.84
CA ASP A 123 100.10 -66.69 39.41
C ASP A 123 99.02 -65.91 40.19
N ALA A 124 99.22 -65.69 41.49
CA ALA A 124 98.39 -64.82 42.33
C ALA A 124 98.48 -63.34 41.93
N ALA A 125 99.69 -62.81 41.66
CA ALA A 125 99.87 -61.43 41.18
C ALA A 125 99.34 -61.20 39.75
N GLU A 126 99.18 -62.26 38.95
CA GLU A 126 98.56 -62.22 37.63
C GLU A 126 97.04 -62.38 37.71
N ALA A 127 96.53 -63.24 38.61
CA ALA A 127 95.11 -63.29 38.95
C ALA A 127 94.62 -61.95 39.53
N ALA A 128 95.37 -61.34 40.45
CA ALA A 128 95.07 -60.03 41.00
C ALA A 128 95.07 -58.92 39.92
N ARG A 129 96.03 -58.95 38.98
CA ARG A 129 96.04 -58.00 37.85
C ARG A 129 94.91 -58.22 36.85
N ARG A 130 94.50 -59.47 36.59
CA ARG A 130 93.30 -59.76 35.79
C ARG A 130 92.02 -59.32 36.50
N SER A 131 91.93 -59.49 37.82
CA SER A 131 90.79 -59.01 38.62
C SER A 131 90.74 -57.47 38.72
N ALA A 132 91.89 -56.79 38.75
CA ALA A 132 91.96 -55.34 38.69
C ALA A 132 91.54 -54.83 37.31
N ALA A 133 92.10 -55.39 36.23
CA ALA A 133 91.73 -55.03 34.86
C ALA A 133 90.24 -55.25 34.57
N ALA A 134 89.65 -56.36 35.04
CA ALA A 134 88.20 -56.57 34.95
C ALA A 134 87.40 -55.53 35.75
N SER A 135 87.85 -55.16 36.96
CA SER A 135 87.20 -54.11 37.74
C SER A 135 87.39 -52.70 37.16
N ASP A 136 88.46 -52.45 36.40
CA ASP A 136 88.67 -51.20 35.65
C ASP A 136 87.79 -51.17 34.38
N GLU A 137 87.53 -52.33 33.76
CA GLU A 137 86.63 -52.54 32.63
C GLU A 137 85.16 -52.38 33.07
N ASP A 138 84.73 -53.06 34.16
CA ASP A 138 83.43 -52.87 34.82
C ASP A 138 83.18 -51.39 35.17
N ALA A 139 84.21 -50.68 35.64
CA ALA A 139 84.12 -49.26 35.99
C ALA A 139 84.06 -48.34 34.76
N ALA A 140 84.72 -48.70 33.65
CA ALA A 140 84.61 -47.98 32.39
C ALA A 140 83.22 -48.14 31.77
N ASP A 141 82.67 -49.35 31.77
CA ASP A 141 81.31 -49.63 31.29
C ASP A 141 80.26 -48.89 32.16
N ALA A 142 80.40 -48.91 33.49
CA ALA A 142 79.50 -48.16 34.38
C ALA A 142 79.57 -46.63 34.17
N ILE A 143 80.72 -46.09 33.74
CA ILE A 143 80.85 -44.68 33.32
C ILE A 143 80.16 -44.45 31.97
N ALA A 144 80.34 -45.37 31.00
CA ALA A 144 79.69 -45.27 29.69
C ALA A 144 78.16 -45.36 29.79
N GLU A 145 77.62 -46.26 30.62
CA GLU A 145 76.18 -46.34 30.93
C GLU A 145 75.66 -45.04 31.57
N ARG A 146 76.39 -44.48 32.55
CA ARG A 146 76.02 -43.20 33.17
C ARG A 146 75.98 -42.08 32.13
N ASP A 147 77.02 -41.95 31.33
CA ASP A 147 77.15 -40.84 30.38
C ASP A 147 76.13 -40.95 29.24
N ALA A 148 75.79 -42.18 28.81
CA ALA A 148 74.66 -42.43 27.92
C ALA A 148 73.30 -42.09 28.57
N ALA A 149 73.12 -42.40 29.86
CA ALA A 149 71.91 -42.05 30.60
C ALA A 149 71.80 -40.55 30.91
N ASP A 150 72.92 -39.84 31.06
CA ASP A 150 72.98 -38.37 31.19
C ASP A 150 72.63 -37.70 29.85
N LEU A 151 73.18 -38.20 28.74
CA LEU A 151 72.82 -37.75 27.38
C LEU A 151 71.34 -37.96 27.08
N ALA A 152 70.80 -39.17 27.31
CA ALA A 152 69.38 -39.46 27.11
C ALA A 152 68.46 -38.59 28.00
N ARG A 153 68.92 -38.19 29.19
CA ARG A 153 68.19 -37.21 30.04
C ARG A 153 68.26 -35.79 29.48
N ALA A 154 69.37 -35.36 28.90
CA ALA A 154 69.47 -34.06 28.23
C ALA A 154 68.60 -34.00 26.95
N GLU A 155 68.56 -35.08 26.17
CA GLU A 155 67.66 -35.24 25.02
C GLU A 155 66.19 -35.22 25.44
N ALA A 156 65.83 -35.93 26.52
CA ALA A 156 64.47 -35.91 27.05
C ALA A 156 64.03 -34.53 27.59
N VAL A 157 64.95 -33.77 28.21
CA VAL A 157 64.69 -32.38 28.66
C VAL A 157 64.47 -31.46 27.46
N THR A 158 65.39 -31.46 26.49
CA THR A 158 65.27 -30.58 25.30
C THR A 158 64.06 -30.92 24.43
N ALA A 159 63.71 -32.21 24.28
CA ALA A 159 62.48 -32.63 23.62
C ALA A 159 61.21 -32.17 24.38
N ARG A 160 61.25 -32.18 25.72
CA ARG A 160 60.15 -31.66 26.55
C ARG A 160 60.03 -30.13 26.44
N GLU A 161 61.13 -29.40 26.49
CA GLU A 161 61.15 -27.94 26.33
C GLU A 161 60.62 -27.52 24.95
N ALA A 162 60.99 -28.25 23.88
CA ALA A 162 60.43 -28.05 22.55
C ALA A 162 58.92 -28.32 22.49
N ALA A 163 58.43 -29.38 23.16
CA ALA A 163 57.00 -29.67 23.24
C ALA A 163 56.22 -28.63 24.07
N GLU A 164 56.79 -28.15 25.19
CA GLU A 164 56.18 -27.07 25.99
C GLU A 164 56.16 -25.73 25.23
N ALA A 165 57.18 -25.44 24.42
CA ALA A 165 57.17 -24.29 23.52
C ALA A 165 56.09 -24.42 22.42
N GLN A 166 55.96 -25.59 21.78
CA GLN A 166 54.89 -25.86 20.79
C GLN A 166 53.49 -25.76 21.39
N LEU A 167 53.28 -26.28 22.60
CA LEU A 167 52.02 -26.16 23.35
C LEU A 167 51.74 -24.71 23.78
N THR A 168 52.76 -23.86 23.92
CA THR A 168 52.58 -22.44 24.24
C THR A 168 52.25 -21.63 22.99
N ALA A 169 52.93 -21.89 21.87
CA ALA A 169 52.63 -21.27 20.58
C ALA A 169 51.20 -21.59 20.10
N THR A 170 50.83 -22.88 20.08
CA THR A 170 49.49 -23.31 19.66
C THR A 170 48.36 -22.81 20.58
N ARG A 171 48.63 -22.60 21.87
CA ARG A 171 47.68 -21.91 22.77
C ARG A 171 47.50 -20.44 22.38
N ALA A 172 48.58 -19.70 22.14
CA ALA A 172 48.50 -18.30 21.72
C ALA A 172 47.77 -18.15 20.36
N GLU A 173 48.03 -19.04 19.40
CA GLU A 173 47.31 -19.10 18.12
C GLU A 173 45.81 -19.37 18.31
N LEU A 174 45.43 -20.31 19.19
CA LEU A 174 44.03 -20.60 19.50
C LEU A 174 43.34 -19.47 20.27
N GLU A 175 44.03 -18.82 21.21
CA GLU A 175 43.54 -17.65 21.94
C GLU A 175 43.29 -16.46 20.99
N GLN A 176 44.19 -16.24 20.03
CA GLN A 176 44.01 -15.25 18.96
C GLN A 176 42.80 -15.60 18.07
N GLN A 177 42.69 -16.84 17.57
CA GLN A 177 41.57 -17.27 16.73
C GLN A 177 40.22 -17.15 17.46
N VAL A 178 40.17 -17.46 18.76
CA VAL A 178 38.95 -17.28 19.58
C VAL A 178 38.59 -15.81 19.77
N ALA A 179 39.58 -14.92 19.89
CA ALA A 179 39.35 -13.47 19.95
C ALA A 179 38.85 -12.91 18.61
N GLU A 180 39.45 -13.32 17.50
CA GLU A 180 39.07 -12.93 16.13
C GLU A 180 37.64 -13.39 15.81
N LEU A 181 37.33 -14.68 15.97
CA LEU A 181 35.98 -15.24 15.76
C LEU A 181 34.93 -14.63 16.71
N THR A 182 35.34 -14.19 17.91
CA THR A 182 34.47 -13.45 18.84
C THR A 182 34.14 -12.06 18.31
N ALA A 183 35.12 -11.31 17.79
CA ALA A 183 34.92 -10.00 17.20
C ALA A 183 34.09 -10.07 15.89
N GLU A 184 34.33 -11.08 15.05
CA GLU A 184 33.52 -11.34 13.84
C GLU A 184 32.07 -11.65 14.20
N ARG A 185 31.83 -12.55 15.15
CA ARG A 185 30.48 -12.90 15.66
C ARG A 185 29.74 -11.67 16.16
N ASP A 186 30.40 -10.84 16.97
CA ASP A 186 29.74 -9.67 17.58
C ASP A 186 29.51 -8.54 16.56
N THR A 187 30.37 -8.43 15.54
CA THR A 187 30.15 -7.55 14.38
C THR A 187 28.96 -8.02 13.54
N ALA A 188 28.90 -9.30 13.17
CA ALA A 188 27.81 -9.88 12.40
C ALA A 188 26.47 -9.83 13.18
N ARG A 189 26.52 -9.98 14.50
CA ARG A 189 25.36 -9.76 15.39
C ARG A 189 24.89 -8.31 15.34
N ALA A 190 25.79 -7.34 15.50
CA ALA A 190 25.44 -5.92 15.46
C ALA A 190 24.86 -5.50 14.10
N GLU A 191 25.39 -6.04 13.00
CA GLU A 191 24.80 -5.85 11.67
C GLU A 191 23.42 -6.50 11.54
N THR A 192 23.23 -7.72 12.05
CA THR A 192 21.92 -8.39 12.05
C THR A 192 20.88 -7.60 12.85
N GLU A 193 21.24 -7.08 14.02
CA GLU A 193 20.37 -6.21 14.83
C GLU A 193 20.07 -4.88 14.12
N ARG A 194 21.07 -4.26 13.48
CA ARG A 194 20.91 -3.04 12.67
C ARG A 194 19.94 -3.25 11.49
N VAL A 195 20.14 -4.30 10.70
CA VAL A 195 19.29 -4.64 9.54
C VAL A 195 17.88 -5.00 9.98
N THR A 196 17.72 -5.72 11.10
CA THR A 196 16.39 -6.05 11.65
C THR A 196 15.64 -4.79 12.10
N ALA A 197 16.32 -3.84 12.74
CA ALA A 197 15.74 -2.56 13.12
C ALA A 197 15.38 -1.69 11.90
N GLU A 198 16.24 -1.66 10.88
CA GLU A 198 16.01 -0.93 9.62
C GLU A 198 14.79 -1.48 8.87
N LEU A 199 14.71 -2.80 8.66
CA LEU A 199 13.56 -3.45 8.04
C LEU A 199 12.27 -3.29 8.87
N GLY A 200 12.38 -3.31 10.21
CA GLY A 200 11.27 -3.02 11.10
C GLY A 200 10.71 -1.61 10.92
N ALA A 201 11.60 -0.61 10.80
CA ALA A 201 11.22 0.79 10.54
C ALA A 201 10.62 0.98 9.14
N GLN A 202 11.21 0.37 8.11
CA GLN A 202 10.67 0.39 6.74
C GLN A 202 9.26 -0.23 6.67
N LEU A 203 9.05 -1.40 7.31
CA LEU A 203 7.74 -2.04 7.38
C LEU A 203 6.71 -1.23 8.19
N ALA A 204 7.13 -0.46 9.19
CA ALA A 204 6.25 0.47 9.90
C ALA A 204 5.86 1.66 9.01
N GLY A 205 6.80 2.24 8.27
CA GLY A 205 6.55 3.33 7.31
C GLY A 205 5.56 2.93 6.22
N VAL A 206 5.81 1.82 5.52
CA VAL A 206 4.94 1.30 4.45
C VAL A 206 3.51 0.97 4.96
N ARG A 207 3.36 0.57 6.24
CA ARG A 207 2.04 0.38 6.85
C ARG A 207 1.32 1.71 7.07
N ALA A 208 2.00 2.73 7.59
CA ALA A 208 1.42 4.06 7.77
C ALA A 208 1.05 4.73 6.44
N GLU A 209 1.87 4.55 5.39
CA GLU A 209 1.56 4.96 4.02
C GLU A 209 0.31 4.25 3.48
N LEU A 210 0.19 2.93 3.69
CA LEU A 210 -0.96 2.14 3.26
C LEU A 210 -2.25 2.53 4.01
N GLU A 211 -2.18 2.79 5.32
CA GLU A 211 -3.29 3.30 6.12
C GLU A 211 -3.73 4.69 5.65
N THR A 212 -2.78 5.58 5.35
CA THR A 212 -3.03 6.92 4.81
C THR A 212 -3.72 6.85 3.44
N ALA A 213 -3.17 6.07 2.50
CA ALA A 213 -3.76 5.86 1.18
C ALA A 213 -5.15 5.20 1.24
N GLY A 214 -5.39 4.34 2.24
CA GLY A 214 -6.72 3.79 2.54
C GLY A 214 -7.72 4.87 2.95
N ALA A 215 -7.34 5.76 3.88
CA ALA A 215 -8.18 6.86 4.33
C ALA A 215 -8.44 7.90 3.21
N GLU A 216 -7.45 8.18 2.36
CA GLU A 216 -7.61 9.05 1.17
C GLU A 216 -8.58 8.43 0.16
N ARG A 217 -8.44 7.13 -0.15
CA ARG A 217 -9.37 6.39 -1.02
C ARG A 217 -10.80 6.46 -0.51
N ASP A 218 -11.02 6.23 0.78
CA ASP A 218 -12.36 6.18 1.36
C ASP A 218 -13.00 7.58 1.44
N THR A 219 -12.17 8.61 1.67
CA THR A 219 -12.58 10.03 1.55
C THR A 219 -12.98 10.37 0.11
N ALA A 220 -12.20 9.93 -0.88
CA ALA A 220 -12.50 10.15 -2.30
C ALA A 220 -13.78 9.40 -2.75
N ALA A 221 -14.02 8.19 -2.24
CA ALA A 221 -15.25 7.45 -2.48
C ALA A 221 -16.47 8.17 -1.91
N ALA A 222 -16.41 8.63 -0.65
CA ALA A 222 -17.49 9.41 -0.04
C ALA A 222 -17.75 10.74 -0.79
N ALA A 223 -16.69 11.41 -1.27
CA ALA A 223 -16.80 12.63 -2.07
C ALA A 223 -17.49 12.36 -3.43
N ARG A 224 -17.11 11.27 -4.13
CA ARG A 224 -17.77 10.79 -5.36
C ARG A 224 -19.25 10.52 -5.13
N ASP A 225 -19.59 9.76 -4.10
CA ASP A 225 -20.97 9.33 -3.85
C ASP A 225 -21.87 10.51 -3.48
N THR A 226 -21.33 11.49 -2.75
CA THR A 226 -21.99 12.77 -2.49
C THR A 226 -22.16 13.61 -3.78
N ALA A 227 -21.23 13.54 -4.73
CA ALA A 227 -21.35 14.21 -6.03
C ALA A 227 -22.41 13.55 -6.92
N THR A 228 -22.47 12.21 -6.95
CA THR A 228 -23.53 11.45 -7.65
C THR A 228 -24.91 11.81 -7.11
N ALA A 229 -25.11 11.78 -5.79
CA ALA A 229 -26.40 12.12 -5.18
C ALA A 229 -26.84 13.59 -5.47
N ARG A 230 -25.88 14.53 -5.59
CA ARG A 230 -26.18 15.90 -6.05
C ARG A 230 -26.57 15.97 -7.52
N ALA A 231 -25.89 15.21 -8.39
CA ALA A 231 -26.23 15.15 -9.81
C ALA A 231 -27.62 14.53 -10.05
N GLU A 232 -27.97 13.48 -9.29
CA GLU A 232 -29.32 12.89 -9.28
C GLU A 232 -30.38 13.88 -8.81
N GLY A 233 -30.11 14.62 -7.72
CA GLY A 233 -31.00 15.69 -7.24
C GLY A 233 -31.25 16.77 -8.30
N VAL A 234 -30.19 17.30 -8.92
CA VAL A 234 -30.29 18.30 -9.99
C VAL A 234 -31.04 17.74 -11.21
N ALA A 235 -30.87 16.47 -11.56
CA ALA A 235 -31.63 15.84 -12.65
C ALA A 235 -33.14 15.75 -12.32
N VAL A 236 -33.52 15.49 -11.07
CA VAL A 236 -34.92 15.50 -10.62
C VAL A 236 -35.49 16.93 -10.64
N GLU A 237 -34.73 17.93 -10.21
CA GLU A 237 -35.13 19.35 -10.27
C GLU A 237 -35.33 19.83 -11.71
N LEU A 238 -34.39 19.53 -12.62
CA LEU A 238 -34.53 19.83 -14.05
C LEU A 238 -35.75 19.13 -14.67
N ALA A 239 -36.01 17.87 -14.31
CA ALA A 239 -37.21 17.16 -14.76
C ALA A 239 -38.51 17.77 -14.17
N ALA A 240 -38.48 18.37 -12.98
CA ALA A 240 -39.62 19.11 -12.43
C ALA A 240 -39.84 20.42 -13.19
N LEU A 241 -38.79 21.23 -13.36
CA LEU A 241 -38.82 22.50 -14.09
C LEU A 241 -39.27 22.33 -15.55
N ALA A 242 -38.84 21.27 -16.23
CA ALA A 242 -39.30 20.97 -17.59
C ALA A 242 -40.83 20.72 -17.66
N ARG A 243 -41.38 19.97 -16.69
CA ARG A 243 -42.83 19.72 -16.59
C ARG A 243 -43.62 20.98 -16.22
N GLU A 244 -43.06 21.84 -15.38
CA GLU A 244 -43.65 23.15 -15.08
C GLU A 244 -43.62 24.09 -16.29
N HIS A 245 -42.53 24.10 -17.06
CA HIS A 245 -42.42 24.88 -18.29
C HIS A 245 -43.47 24.43 -19.33
N THR A 246 -43.57 23.15 -19.66
CA THR A 246 -44.61 22.65 -20.57
C THR A 246 -46.03 22.96 -20.08
N ARG A 247 -46.26 22.92 -18.76
CA ARG A 247 -47.54 23.33 -18.17
C ARG A 247 -47.83 24.82 -18.39
N THR A 248 -46.86 25.71 -18.16
CA THR A 248 -47.04 27.15 -18.36
C THR A 248 -47.22 27.51 -19.84
N GLU A 249 -46.54 26.81 -20.76
CA GLU A 249 -46.78 26.95 -22.21
C GLU A 249 -48.18 26.51 -22.63
N THR A 250 -48.66 25.39 -22.09
CA THR A 250 -50.03 24.89 -22.34
C THR A 250 -51.06 25.92 -21.85
N GLN A 251 -50.90 26.43 -20.62
CA GLN A 251 -51.79 27.46 -20.05
C GLN A 251 -51.73 28.79 -20.84
N LEU A 252 -50.56 29.14 -21.39
CA LEU A 252 -50.42 30.32 -22.26
C LEU A 252 -51.11 30.13 -23.63
N ALA A 253 -51.08 28.92 -24.19
CA ALA A 253 -51.81 28.58 -25.41
C ALA A 253 -53.33 28.59 -25.19
N GLU A 254 -53.82 27.99 -24.09
CA GLU A 254 -55.22 28.04 -23.66
C GLU A 254 -55.69 29.50 -23.47
N ALA A 255 -54.89 30.34 -22.81
CA ALA A 255 -55.21 31.74 -22.59
C ALA A 255 -55.27 32.54 -23.90
N ARG A 256 -54.37 32.30 -24.85
CA ARG A 256 -54.39 32.92 -26.20
C ARG A 256 -55.65 32.53 -26.97
N ALA A 257 -55.95 31.24 -27.06
CA ALA A 257 -57.15 30.74 -27.73
C ALA A 257 -58.44 31.31 -27.09
N ARG A 258 -58.48 31.47 -25.76
CA ARG A 258 -59.63 32.09 -25.08
C ARG A 258 -59.75 33.60 -25.37
N VAL A 259 -58.63 34.32 -25.54
CA VAL A 259 -58.63 35.74 -25.97
C VAL A 259 -59.12 35.88 -27.42
N GLU A 260 -58.69 35.00 -28.33
CA GLU A 260 -59.17 34.96 -29.72
C GLU A 260 -60.67 34.64 -29.81
N GLN A 261 -61.15 33.69 -29.00
CA GLN A 261 -62.57 33.41 -28.86
C GLN A 261 -63.34 34.64 -28.34
N LEU A 262 -62.87 35.29 -27.27
CA LEU A 262 -63.52 36.50 -26.73
C LEU A 262 -63.50 37.68 -27.72
N ALA A 263 -62.50 37.77 -28.61
CA ALA A 263 -62.46 38.78 -29.67
C ALA A 263 -63.52 38.51 -30.75
N THR A 264 -63.69 37.26 -31.19
CA THR A 264 -64.72 36.88 -32.17
C THR A 264 -66.14 36.93 -31.59
N GLU A 265 -66.34 36.57 -30.33
CA GLU A 265 -67.59 36.80 -29.58
C GLU A 265 -67.93 38.31 -29.52
N ARG A 266 -66.95 39.18 -29.20
CA ARG A 266 -67.11 40.66 -29.22
C ARG A 266 -67.49 41.19 -30.59
N ASP A 267 -66.82 40.74 -31.65
CA ASP A 267 -67.02 41.27 -32.99
C ASP A 267 -68.39 40.84 -33.57
N THR A 268 -68.84 39.63 -33.24
CA THR A 268 -70.20 39.15 -33.52
C THR A 268 -71.24 40.01 -32.80
N ALA A 269 -71.10 40.20 -31.49
CA ALA A 269 -72.01 41.06 -30.71
C ALA A 269 -72.01 42.53 -31.19
N THR A 270 -70.89 43.02 -31.73
CA THR A 270 -70.78 44.35 -32.34
C THR A 270 -71.53 44.43 -33.68
N ALA A 271 -71.48 43.37 -34.49
CA ALA A 271 -72.24 43.26 -35.74
C ALA A 271 -73.75 43.17 -35.49
N ASP A 272 -74.19 42.37 -34.51
CA ASP A 272 -75.59 42.22 -34.11
C ASP A 272 -76.15 43.54 -33.55
N LEU A 273 -75.36 44.25 -32.74
CA LEU A 273 -75.70 45.58 -32.22
C LEU A 273 -75.73 46.65 -33.32
N ALA A 274 -74.98 46.48 -34.40
CA ALA A 274 -75.09 47.31 -35.60
C ALA A 274 -76.31 46.93 -36.47
N ALA A 275 -76.71 45.66 -36.53
CA ALA A 275 -77.91 45.21 -37.23
C ALA A 275 -79.19 45.75 -36.56
N THR A 276 -79.35 45.49 -35.26
CA THR A 276 -80.49 45.94 -34.45
C THR A 276 -80.66 47.46 -34.44
N ARG A 277 -79.56 48.24 -34.52
CA ARG A 277 -79.63 49.70 -34.75
C ARG A 277 -80.28 50.05 -36.09
N ARG A 278 -79.83 49.45 -37.20
CA ARG A 278 -80.45 49.67 -38.53
C ARG A 278 -81.92 49.20 -38.58
N ASP A 279 -82.27 48.19 -37.79
CA ASP A 279 -83.66 47.73 -37.66
C ASP A 279 -84.52 48.76 -36.91
N LEU A 280 -83.99 49.37 -35.85
CA LEU A 280 -84.61 50.50 -35.16
C LEU A 280 -84.74 51.73 -36.08
N ASP A 281 -83.68 52.12 -36.79
CA ASP A 281 -83.70 53.26 -37.73
C ASP A 281 -84.79 53.09 -38.80
N ARG A 282 -84.95 51.85 -39.32
CA ARG A 282 -86.03 51.50 -40.25
C ARG A 282 -87.41 51.53 -39.59
N ALA A 283 -87.56 50.98 -38.40
CA ALA A 283 -88.83 51.03 -37.66
C ALA A 283 -89.25 52.47 -37.29
N GLU A 284 -88.30 53.36 -36.99
CA GLU A 284 -88.59 54.79 -36.76
C GLU A 284 -88.96 55.51 -38.05
N THR A 285 -88.32 55.16 -39.18
CA THR A 285 -88.67 55.69 -40.52
C THR A 285 -90.09 55.24 -40.93
N ASP A 286 -90.43 53.97 -40.74
CA ASP A 286 -91.78 53.45 -40.99
C ASP A 286 -92.82 54.07 -40.04
N ARG A 287 -92.46 54.30 -38.76
CA ARG A 287 -93.33 55.01 -37.80
C ARG A 287 -93.58 56.46 -38.21
N ALA A 288 -92.58 57.16 -38.77
CA ALA A 288 -92.76 58.51 -39.31
C ALA A 288 -93.69 58.50 -40.53
N ARG A 289 -93.40 57.64 -41.52
CA ARG A 289 -94.23 57.45 -42.72
C ARG A 289 -95.69 57.13 -42.38
N LEU A 290 -95.94 56.21 -41.44
CA LEU A 290 -97.29 55.88 -40.97
C LEU A 290 -97.97 57.04 -40.24
N ALA A 291 -97.22 57.93 -39.58
CA ALA A 291 -97.79 59.13 -38.96
C ALA A 291 -98.22 60.17 -40.00
N ASP A 292 -97.45 60.30 -41.09
CA ASP A 292 -97.78 61.16 -42.23
C ASP A 292 -98.97 60.60 -43.02
N GLU A 293 -98.97 59.30 -43.34
CA GLU A 293 -100.13 58.60 -43.94
C GLU A 293 -101.41 58.79 -43.11
N ILE A 294 -101.31 58.78 -41.77
CA ILE A 294 -102.43 59.06 -40.86
C ILE A 294 -102.87 60.53 -40.92
N ASN A 295 -101.96 61.48 -41.15
CA ASN A 295 -102.29 62.90 -41.27
C ASN A 295 -102.95 63.20 -42.63
N ASP A 296 -102.45 62.63 -43.73
CA ASP A 296 -103.08 62.69 -45.05
C ASP A 296 -104.52 62.16 -45.00
N VAL A 297 -104.73 60.99 -44.35
CA VAL A 297 -106.07 60.41 -44.18
C VAL A 297 -106.96 61.28 -43.29
N ARG A 298 -106.41 62.00 -42.30
CA ARG A 298 -107.17 62.97 -41.47
C ARG A 298 -107.57 64.21 -42.26
N GLU A 299 -106.69 64.71 -43.13
CA GLU A 299 -106.92 65.86 -44.00
C GLU A 299 -107.95 65.52 -45.08
N GLN A 300 -107.77 64.43 -45.83
CA GLN A 300 -108.77 63.89 -46.77
C GLN A 300 -110.14 63.70 -46.08
N ALA A 301 -110.16 63.15 -44.86
CA ALA A 301 -111.41 63.00 -44.12
C ALA A 301 -112.00 64.34 -43.64
N ALA A 302 -111.20 65.40 -43.50
CA ALA A 302 -111.67 66.77 -43.26
C ALA A 302 -112.21 67.42 -44.53
N GLU A 303 -111.53 67.26 -45.67
CA GLU A 303 -112.02 67.66 -46.99
C GLU A 303 -113.35 66.98 -47.32
N TYR A 304 -113.47 65.65 -47.16
CA TYR A 304 -114.73 64.94 -47.36
C TYR A 304 -115.84 65.42 -46.43
N ARG A 305 -115.54 65.79 -45.18
CA ARG A 305 -116.50 66.41 -44.26
C ARG A 305 -116.93 67.80 -44.73
N ALA A 306 -115.99 68.64 -45.19
CA ALA A 306 -116.26 69.98 -45.69
C ALA A 306 -117.04 69.98 -47.02
N ALA A 307 -116.64 69.13 -47.97
CA ALA A 307 -117.34 68.92 -49.24
C ALA A 307 -118.75 68.36 -49.03
N ARG A 308 -118.92 67.44 -48.08
CA ARG A 308 -120.24 66.97 -47.64
C ARG A 308 -121.09 68.11 -47.06
N ALA A 309 -120.55 68.92 -46.14
CA ALA A 309 -121.28 70.05 -45.57
C ALA A 309 -121.66 71.10 -46.63
N ALA A 310 -120.79 71.35 -47.62
CA ALA A 310 -121.08 72.22 -48.76
C ALA A 310 -122.18 71.62 -49.68
N ALA A 311 -122.21 70.30 -49.86
CA ALA A 311 -123.27 69.61 -50.60
C ALA A 311 -124.60 69.58 -49.83
N GLU A 312 -124.58 69.42 -48.50
CA GLU A 312 -125.77 69.52 -47.65
C GLU A 312 -126.33 70.95 -47.61
N SER A 313 -125.44 71.95 -47.62
CA SER A 313 -125.79 73.38 -47.76
C SER A 313 -126.40 73.70 -49.13
N SER A 314 -125.78 73.26 -50.24
CA SER A 314 -126.33 73.51 -51.58
C SER A 314 -127.63 72.75 -51.84
N LEU A 315 -127.80 71.54 -51.30
CA LEU A 315 -129.09 70.84 -51.28
C LEU A 315 -130.16 71.58 -50.46
N THR A 316 -129.76 72.32 -49.42
CA THR A 316 -130.69 73.14 -48.61
C THR A 316 -131.09 74.40 -49.38
N ALA A 317 -130.13 75.14 -49.94
CA ALA A 317 -130.39 76.29 -50.81
C ALA A 317 -131.25 75.92 -52.04
N LEU A 318 -131.02 74.75 -52.66
CA LEU A 318 -131.86 74.26 -53.77
C LEU A 318 -133.28 73.89 -53.32
N ARG A 319 -133.48 73.42 -52.08
CA ARG A 319 -134.82 73.18 -51.51
C ARG A 319 -135.53 74.48 -51.19
N GLU A 320 -134.83 75.46 -50.65
CA GLU A 320 -135.36 76.81 -50.38
C GLU A 320 -135.71 77.53 -51.68
N GLN A 321 -134.85 77.47 -52.69
CA GLN A 321 -135.15 77.99 -54.02
C GLN A 321 -136.35 77.27 -54.64
N LEU A 322 -136.40 75.92 -54.58
CA LEU A 322 -137.54 75.17 -55.11
C LEU A 322 -138.84 75.53 -54.39
N ALA A 323 -138.82 75.69 -53.06
CA ALA A 323 -139.98 76.13 -52.30
C ALA A 323 -140.42 77.54 -52.71
N HIS A 324 -139.48 78.48 -52.82
CA HIS A 324 -139.75 79.86 -53.22
C HIS A 324 -140.25 79.97 -54.67
N ASP A 325 -139.69 79.20 -55.61
CA ASP A 325 -140.15 79.14 -57.00
C ASP A 325 -141.52 78.46 -57.11
N VAL A 326 -141.82 77.45 -56.28
CA VAL A 326 -143.17 76.83 -56.16
C VAL A 326 -144.18 77.81 -55.56
N ASP A 327 -143.82 78.56 -54.52
CA ASP A 327 -144.70 79.57 -53.91
C ASP A 327 -144.89 80.79 -54.82
N ARG A 328 -143.91 81.12 -55.67
CA ARG A 328 -144.07 82.11 -56.74
C ARG A 328 -145.02 81.61 -57.83
N GLU A 329 -144.90 80.36 -58.28
CA GLU A 329 -145.84 79.76 -59.23
C GLU A 329 -147.25 79.56 -58.64
N ARG A 330 -147.38 79.34 -57.32
CA ARG A 330 -148.67 79.42 -56.62
C ARG A 330 -149.24 80.82 -56.68
N ALA A 331 -148.47 81.84 -56.30
CA ALA A 331 -148.93 83.24 -56.34
C ALA A 331 -149.32 83.69 -57.77
N TYR A 332 -148.55 83.31 -58.80
CA TYR A 332 -148.95 83.54 -60.20
C TYR A 332 -150.16 82.69 -60.61
N GLY A 333 -150.30 81.47 -60.10
CA GLY A 333 -151.47 80.62 -60.30
C GLY A 333 -152.75 81.25 -59.74
N GLU A 334 -152.69 81.70 -58.49
CA GLU A 334 -153.73 82.44 -57.77
C GLU A 334 -154.07 83.75 -58.48
N GLN A 335 -153.06 84.52 -58.92
CA GLN A 335 -153.27 85.73 -59.71
C GLN A 335 -154.02 85.45 -61.01
N ARG A 336 -153.58 84.46 -61.81
CA ARG A 336 -154.29 84.05 -63.05
C ARG A 336 -155.71 83.58 -62.77
N LEU A 337 -155.96 82.99 -61.60
CA LEU A 337 -157.27 82.50 -61.19
C LEU A 337 -158.18 83.67 -60.80
N GLY A 338 -157.70 84.63 -60.01
CA GLY A 338 -158.39 85.89 -59.73
C GLY A 338 -158.63 86.74 -60.99
N ASP A 339 -157.70 86.77 -61.93
CA ASP A 339 -157.88 87.40 -63.26
C ASP A 339 -158.94 86.66 -64.10
N ALA A 340 -159.09 85.35 -63.95
CA ALA A 340 -160.14 84.57 -64.61
C ALA A 340 -161.50 84.79 -63.96
N GLU A 341 -161.58 84.77 -62.63
CA GLU A 341 -162.79 85.10 -61.86
C GLU A 341 -163.26 86.53 -62.14
N THR A 342 -162.35 87.49 -62.19
CA THR A 342 -162.66 88.90 -62.51
C THR A 342 -163.21 89.04 -63.94
N ARG A 343 -162.61 88.36 -64.93
CA ARG A 343 -163.15 88.33 -66.30
C ARG A 343 -164.50 87.63 -66.39
N HIS A 344 -164.71 86.55 -65.65
CA HIS A 344 -165.99 85.85 -65.59
C HIS A 344 -167.07 86.72 -64.91
N ALA A 345 -166.74 87.43 -63.83
CA ALA A 345 -167.61 88.40 -63.18
C ALA A 345 -167.98 89.57 -64.11
N ALA A 346 -167.02 90.07 -64.90
CA ALA A 346 -167.26 91.06 -65.94
C ALA A 346 -168.22 90.53 -67.03
N GLN A 347 -167.99 89.32 -67.55
CA GLN A 347 -168.89 88.67 -68.52
C GLN A 347 -170.32 88.51 -67.97
N VAL A 348 -170.46 88.12 -66.70
CA VAL A 348 -171.78 88.05 -66.02
C VAL A 348 -172.43 89.44 -65.85
N ALA A 349 -171.63 90.49 -65.65
CA ALA A 349 -172.13 91.88 -65.60
C ALA A 349 -172.54 92.41 -66.98
N ASP A 350 -171.79 92.11 -68.04
CA ASP A 350 -172.12 92.49 -69.41
C ASP A 350 -173.39 91.77 -69.90
N LEU A 351 -173.53 90.46 -69.65
CA LEU A 351 -174.75 89.70 -69.97
C LEU A 351 -176.00 90.27 -69.25
N ARG A 352 -175.87 90.68 -67.98
CA ARG A 352 -176.94 91.39 -67.26
C ARG A 352 -177.24 92.75 -67.89
N THR A 353 -176.22 93.44 -68.41
CA THR A 353 -176.36 94.75 -69.05
C THR A 353 -176.99 94.65 -70.43
N GLU A 354 -176.69 93.62 -71.22
CA GLU A 354 -177.39 93.31 -72.47
C GLU A 354 -178.86 92.97 -72.24
N LEU A 355 -179.17 92.15 -71.24
CA LEU A 355 -180.54 91.82 -70.86
C LEU A 355 -181.33 93.07 -70.42
N ALA A 356 -180.67 94.06 -69.79
CA ALA A 356 -181.24 95.37 -69.46
C ALA A 356 -181.27 96.38 -70.64
N ARG A 357 -180.70 96.04 -71.81
CA ARG A 357 -180.83 96.78 -73.08
C ARG A 357 -181.95 96.19 -73.94
N THR A 358 -182.05 94.86 -74.06
CA THR A 358 -183.10 94.20 -74.86
C THR A 358 -184.49 94.49 -74.30
N GLN A 359 -184.66 94.48 -72.97
CA GLN A 359 -185.90 94.87 -72.29
C GLN A 359 -186.34 96.33 -72.52
N ARG A 360 -185.49 97.20 -73.06
CA ARG A 360 -185.77 98.61 -73.32
C ARG A 360 -186.05 98.94 -74.80
N ARG A 361 -186.10 97.92 -75.66
CA ARG A 361 -186.11 98.07 -77.12
C ARG A 361 -187.38 97.55 -77.81
N THR A 362 -188.43 97.25 -77.03
CA THR A 362 -189.65 96.54 -77.49
C THR A 362 -190.93 97.37 -77.37
N ALA A 363 -190.85 98.66 -77.73
CA ALA A 363 -192.00 99.56 -77.79
C ALA A 363 -191.84 100.62 -78.89
N GLY A 364 -191.67 100.18 -80.15
CA GLY A 364 -191.62 101.08 -81.30
C GLY A 364 -191.02 100.47 -82.57
N HIS A 365 -191.88 100.24 -83.57
CA HIS A 365 -191.58 99.90 -84.97
C HIS A 365 -191.09 98.47 -85.28
N GLU A 366 -191.12 98.13 -86.58
CA GLU A 366 -191.39 96.78 -87.13
C GLU A 366 -190.45 96.39 -88.30
N ALA A 367 -190.69 95.18 -88.84
CA ALA A 367 -190.25 94.63 -90.14
C ALA A 367 -188.89 93.89 -90.24
N ASP A 368 -188.99 92.66 -90.79
CA ASP A 368 -188.05 91.82 -91.54
C ASP A 368 -186.62 91.51 -90.96
N GLY A 369 -185.94 90.40 -91.32
CA GLY A 369 -186.39 89.21 -92.05
C GLY A 369 -185.25 88.43 -92.76
N VAL A 370 -185.18 87.11 -92.53
CA VAL A 370 -184.69 86.04 -93.46
C VAL A 370 -183.16 85.91 -93.76
N ASP A 371 -182.62 84.69 -93.53
CA ASP A 371 -181.45 83.99 -94.17
C ASP A 371 -180.04 84.64 -94.22
N ALA A 372 -178.90 83.97 -94.53
CA ALA A 372 -178.41 82.58 -94.39
C ALA A 372 -176.85 82.50 -94.57
N ASP A 373 -176.28 81.30 -94.64
CA ASP A 373 -174.88 80.89 -94.95
C ASP A 373 -174.39 81.36 -96.37
N PRO A 374 -173.11 81.26 -96.87
CA PRO A 374 -172.07 80.28 -96.48
C PRO A 374 -170.53 80.57 -96.66
N ALA A 375 -169.72 79.66 -96.05
CA ALA A 375 -168.51 78.96 -96.54
C ALA A 375 -167.15 79.62 -96.97
N ALA A 376 -166.09 78.77 -96.84
CA ALA A 376 -164.72 78.75 -97.43
C ALA A 376 -163.67 79.79 -96.93
N GLU A 377 -162.51 79.41 -96.34
CA GLU A 377 -161.27 78.74 -96.87
C GLU A 377 -160.34 79.68 -97.70
N PRO A 378 -159.00 79.46 -97.82
CA PRO A 378 -158.26 78.18 -97.76
C PRO A 378 -156.81 78.16 -97.12
N ALA A 379 -156.14 77.01 -97.29
CA ALA A 379 -154.67 76.84 -97.56
C ALA A 379 -153.57 76.88 -96.44
N ARG A 380 -153.29 75.67 -95.92
CA ARG A 380 -151.97 74.95 -95.76
C ARG A 380 -150.77 75.40 -96.66
N PRO A 381 -149.52 74.82 -96.52
CA PRO A 381 -148.64 74.44 -95.37
C PRO A 381 -147.11 74.76 -95.71
N PRO A 382 -146.05 73.90 -95.59
CA PRO A 382 -145.56 72.92 -94.59
C PRO A 382 -144.03 73.02 -94.19
N ALA A 383 -143.57 72.12 -93.29
CA ALA A 383 -142.32 71.30 -93.37
C ALA A 383 -140.90 71.74 -92.86
N ARG A 384 -140.29 70.81 -92.09
CA ARG A 384 -138.88 70.30 -92.08
C ARG A 384 -137.67 71.20 -91.71
N ARG A 385 -137.02 70.85 -90.58
CA ARG A 385 -135.61 70.37 -90.41
C ARG A 385 -135.37 70.08 -88.90
N ALA A 386 -134.61 69.11 -88.39
CA ALA A 386 -133.56 68.19 -88.87
C ALA A 386 -132.10 68.72 -88.88
N ARG A 387 -131.33 68.44 -87.82
CA ARG A 387 -129.88 68.11 -87.87
C ARG A 387 -129.30 67.57 -86.54
N PRO A 388 -128.72 66.35 -86.54
CA PRO A 388 -127.69 65.91 -85.59
C PRO A 388 -126.28 66.01 -86.23
N ARG A 389 -125.27 65.39 -85.57
CA ARG A 389 -123.82 65.21 -85.94
C ARG A 389 -122.85 66.18 -85.24
N ALA A 390 -121.61 65.79 -84.91
CA ALA A 390 -121.02 64.44 -84.76
C ALA A 390 -119.60 64.50 -84.16
N ALA A 391 -119.14 63.34 -83.64
CA ALA A 391 -117.73 62.94 -83.50
C ALA A 391 -116.90 63.72 -82.44
N GLN A 392 -115.80 63.18 -81.89
CA GLN A 392 -115.03 61.98 -82.28
C GLN A 392 -115.06 60.84 -81.24
N ARG A 393 -114.34 59.75 -81.54
CA ARG A 393 -114.37 58.48 -80.80
C ARG A 393 -113.13 58.27 -79.93
N ARG A 394 -113.34 57.53 -78.83
CA ARG A 394 -112.51 56.40 -78.32
C ARG A 394 -111.69 55.64 -79.41
N PRO A 395 -110.77 54.72 -79.03
CA PRO A 395 -109.80 54.72 -77.91
C PRO A 395 -108.40 54.20 -78.37
N GLY A 396 -107.46 53.88 -77.46
CA GLY A 396 -106.28 53.08 -77.83
C GLY A 396 -105.26 52.86 -76.69
N PRO A 397 -104.66 51.65 -76.49
CA PRO A 397 -103.92 51.33 -75.26
C PRO A 397 -102.51 50.72 -75.46
N THR A 398 -101.95 50.12 -74.38
CA THR A 398 -100.82 49.16 -74.29
C THR A 398 -99.42 49.72 -74.64
N ALA A 399 -98.50 49.76 -73.67
CA ALA A 399 -97.46 48.75 -73.36
C ALA A 399 -96.19 48.91 -74.27
N THR A 400 -94.96 48.60 -73.85
CA THR A 400 -94.53 47.59 -72.86
C THR A 400 -93.18 47.98 -72.19
N GLU A 401 -92.94 47.44 -71.00
CA GLU A 401 -91.65 47.30 -70.30
C GLU A 401 -90.79 46.16 -70.94
N PRO A 402 -89.59 45.75 -70.43
CA PRO A 402 -88.67 46.34 -69.43
C PRO A 402 -87.17 46.28 -69.89
N ALA A 403 -86.23 46.58 -68.96
CA ALA A 403 -84.95 45.87 -68.67
C ALA A 403 -83.89 45.51 -69.76
N ALA A 404 -82.60 45.29 -69.47
CA ALA A 404 -81.70 45.71 -68.37
C ALA A 404 -80.25 45.20 -68.65
N THR A 405 -79.30 45.58 -67.77
CA THR A 405 -78.03 44.90 -67.43
C THR A 405 -76.82 44.95 -68.37
N GLU A 406 -75.65 44.99 -67.72
CA GLU A 406 -74.29 44.88 -68.26
C GLU A 406 -73.83 43.40 -68.33
N PRO A 407 -72.71 43.14 -69.01
CA PRO A 407 -71.60 42.38 -68.43
C PRO A 407 -70.29 43.18 -68.48
N GLY A 408 -69.26 42.90 -67.68
CA GLY A 408 -69.04 41.76 -66.79
C GLY A 408 -67.70 41.10 -67.13
N ASP A 409 -66.63 41.52 -66.45
CA ASP A 409 -65.23 41.25 -66.81
C ASP A 409 -64.55 40.27 -65.82
N PRO A 410 -63.82 39.22 -66.26
CA PRO A 410 -63.17 38.26 -65.36
C PRO A 410 -61.63 38.19 -65.47
N THR A 411 -60.94 38.78 -64.49
CA THR A 411 -59.63 38.32 -64.00
C THR A 411 -59.82 37.82 -62.56
N ASP A 412 -59.08 36.84 -62.03
CA ASP A 412 -57.66 36.55 -62.27
C ASP A 412 -57.31 35.06 -62.01
N GLN A 413 -56.04 34.68 -62.21
CA GLN A 413 -55.47 33.41 -61.69
C GLN A 413 -55.02 33.57 -60.22
N PRO A 414 -54.61 32.48 -59.53
CA PRO A 414 -53.19 32.13 -59.61
C PRO A 414 -52.94 30.61 -59.65
N GLY A 415 -51.67 30.24 -59.83
CA GLY A 415 -51.15 28.92 -59.49
C GLY A 415 -49.71 29.01 -58.99
N ASP A 416 -49.38 28.21 -57.98
CA ASP A 416 -48.02 27.83 -57.57
C ASP A 416 -48.16 26.46 -56.86
N THR A 417 -47.55 25.39 -57.37
CA THR A 417 -46.20 24.87 -57.10
C THR A 417 -46.02 24.21 -55.72
N ALA A 418 -45.01 23.35 -55.62
CA ALA A 418 -44.88 22.36 -54.55
C ALA A 418 -43.94 22.81 -53.43
N HIS A 419 -44.07 22.22 -52.24
CA HIS A 419 -42.94 21.61 -51.52
C HIS A 419 -43.42 20.70 -50.37
N GLN A 420 -42.67 19.60 -50.15
CA GLN A 420 -42.42 18.86 -48.90
C GLN A 420 -43.52 18.77 -47.82
N GLU A 421 -43.97 17.55 -47.50
CA GLU A 421 -43.23 16.62 -46.60
C GLU A 421 -43.30 15.18 -47.15
#